data_AF-A0A423XCG5-F1
#
_entry.id   AF-A0A423XCG5-F1
#
_cell.length_a   1.000
_cell.length_b   1.000
_cell.length_c   1.000
_cell.angle_alpha   90.00
_cell.angle_beta   90.00
_cell.angle_gamma   90.00
#
_symmetry.space_group_name_H-M   'P 1'
#
loop_
_entity.id
_entity.type
_entity.pdbx_description
1 polymer ?
#
loop_
_entity_poly.entity_id
_entity_poly.type
_entity_poly.pdbx_seq_one_letter_code
_entity_poly.pdbx_strand_id
1 'polypeptide(L)'
;MASATSFTPQTFSKLSPHPFLLANLQPPTDAPSAKPTRTNGRAPHQARPVHINVSSLSHAHGSAMVRVGDTSVICGVRGEVLPVSAVPQWREPRSKAELEILGAEGRARAERGEGAGELRDYDLLVPNIELATGCAPQFLPGVPPTTLAQTLSTRVYSLLHSADLLDAEDLRIWHTPPRLDDGGDDEKMEGEVEGADDAVLKPEIKAYWTLYIDVLFISFDGNPFDAAWVAILAALRDTKLPKAWWDADREMVLCSRSETRPLSVSGLPIACTAAVLNEKETETAGQGNSWALVDPDRLEEGLCEESITVVVDKSNGDARIRGISKSGGRVLGPKEIREMLQIAEGRWTEFRTALAA
;
A
#
# COMPACT_ATOMS: atom_id res chain seq x y z
N MET A 1 44.09 12.02 37.61
CA MET A 1 43.11 11.01 37.16
C MET A 1 41.76 11.69 37.08
N ALA A 2 41.33 12.09 35.88
CA ALA A 2 40.04 12.73 35.70
C ALA A 2 38.94 11.69 35.94
N SER A 3 38.10 11.94 36.96
CA SER A 3 36.88 11.20 37.21
C SER A 3 36.07 11.14 35.91
N ALA A 4 35.72 9.94 35.45
CA ALA A 4 34.76 9.78 34.36
C ALA A 4 33.51 10.58 34.73
N THR A 5 33.14 11.55 33.90
CA THR A 5 31.92 12.34 34.10
C THR A 5 30.73 11.44 33.82
N SER A 6 30.19 10.78 34.86
CA SER A 6 28.99 9.99 34.74
C SER A 6 27.80 10.92 34.51
N PHE A 7 27.33 11.01 33.27
CA PHE A 7 26.10 11.71 32.95
C PHE A 7 24.90 10.89 33.42
N THR A 8 23.80 11.57 33.78
CA THR A 8 22.52 10.88 33.96
C THR A 8 22.06 10.32 32.61
N PRO A 9 21.29 9.20 32.57
CA PRO A 9 20.79 8.64 31.31
C PRO A 9 20.03 9.65 30.45
N GLN A 10 19.27 10.56 31.06
CA GLN A 10 18.51 11.60 30.35
C GLN A 10 19.41 12.68 29.72
N THR A 11 20.53 13.00 30.36
CA THR A 11 21.50 13.96 29.82
C THR A 11 22.32 13.30 28.71
N PHE A 12 22.72 12.05 28.91
CA PHE A 12 23.52 11.29 27.94
C PHE A 12 22.74 11.02 26.65
N SER A 13 21.45 10.66 26.74
CA SER A 13 20.60 10.46 25.56
C SER A 13 20.45 11.71 24.70
N LYS A 14 20.51 12.91 25.30
CA LYS A 14 20.45 14.20 24.59
C LYS A 14 21.81 14.64 24.04
N LEU A 15 22.90 14.41 24.77
CA LEU A 15 24.25 14.80 24.36
C LEU A 15 24.83 13.89 23.28
N SER A 16 24.56 12.59 23.35
CA SER A 16 25.14 11.58 22.47
C SER A 16 24.15 10.44 22.24
N PRO A 17 23.10 10.68 21.43
CA PRO A 17 22.01 9.72 21.24
C PRO A 17 22.46 8.40 20.60
N HIS A 18 23.44 8.44 19.68
CA HIS A 18 23.93 7.24 19.00
C HIS A 18 24.71 6.30 19.96
N PRO A 19 25.75 6.75 20.69
CA PRO A 19 26.39 5.94 21.74
C PRO A 19 25.42 5.46 22.82
N PHE A 20 24.42 6.28 23.18
CA PHE A 20 23.42 5.89 24.16
C PHE A 20 22.55 4.72 23.70
N LEU A 21 22.08 4.74 22.46
CA LEU A 21 21.31 3.63 21.88
C LEU A 21 22.15 2.35 21.82
N LEU A 22 23.41 2.46 21.38
CA LEU A 22 24.33 1.33 21.30
C LEU A 22 24.62 0.72 22.68
N ALA A 23 24.82 1.54 23.71
CA ALA A 23 25.03 1.08 25.08
C ALA A 23 23.83 0.31 25.64
N ASN A 24 22.60 0.61 25.21
CA ASN A 24 21.41 -0.14 25.63
C ASN A 24 21.24 -1.47 24.86
N LEU A 25 21.79 -1.55 23.64
CA LEU A 25 21.75 -2.74 22.80
C LEU A 25 22.89 -3.73 23.08
N GLN A 26 24.00 -3.25 23.64
CA GLN A 26 25.10 -4.07 24.14
C GLN A 26 24.94 -4.30 25.64
N PRO A 27 24.39 -5.44 26.10
CA PRO A 27 24.39 -5.74 27.51
C PRO A 27 25.83 -5.82 28.03
N PRO A 28 26.15 -5.21 29.18
CA PRO A 28 27.50 -5.25 29.73
C PRO A 28 27.91 -6.69 30.03
N THR A 29 29.18 -7.01 29.76
CA THR A 29 29.79 -8.34 29.98
C THR A 29 29.61 -8.88 31.41
N ASP A 30 29.37 -8.00 32.37
CA ASP A 30 29.17 -8.32 33.79
C ASP A 30 27.74 -8.84 34.11
N ALA A 31 26.79 -8.74 33.18
CA ALA A 31 25.40 -9.18 33.37
C ALA A 31 24.83 -9.88 32.12
N PRO A 32 25.20 -11.15 31.84
CA PRO A 32 24.77 -11.89 30.65
C PRO A 32 23.27 -12.21 30.59
N SER A 33 22.50 -11.95 31.67
CA SER A 33 21.04 -12.10 31.68
C SER A 33 20.29 -10.86 31.19
N ALA A 34 20.97 -9.72 31.01
CA ALA A 34 20.36 -8.50 30.51
C ALA A 34 20.08 -8.66 29.01
N LYS A 35 18.80 -8.62 28.63
CA LYS A 35 18.39 -8.67 27.23
C LYS A 35 18.68 -7.32 26.56
N PRO A 36 19.09 -7.29 25.28
CA PRO A 36 19.23 -6.04 24.55
C PRO A 36 17.88 -5.34 24.48
N THR A 37 17.83 -4.10 24.93
CA THR A 37 16.61 -3.29 24.95
C THR A 37 16.85 -1.97 24.24
N ARG A 38 15.86 -1.52 23.48
CA ARG A 38 15.86 -0.18 22.86
C ARG A 38 15.63 0.89 23.92
N THR A 39 15.78 2.15 23.53
CA THR A 39 15.56 3.32 24.41
C THR A 39 14.13 3.41 24.96
N ASN A 40 13.16 2.79 24.28
CA ASN A 40 11.76 2.66 24.69
C ASN A 40 11.45 1.38 25.50
N GLY A 41 12.46 0.56 25.81
CA GLY A 41 12.31 -0.69 26.54
C GLY A 41 11.85 -1.90 25.71
N ARG A 42 11.61 -1.74 24.40
CA ARG A 42 11.26 -2.85 23.48
C ARG A 42 12.48 -3.66 23.08
N ALA A 43 12.27 -4.92 22.72
CA ALA A 43 13.32 -5.73 22.11
C ALA A 43 13.66 -5.24 20.68
N PRO A 44 14.85 -5.53 20.14
CA PRO A 44 15.26 -5.13 18.78
C PRO A 44 14.26 -5.55 17.70
N HIS A 45 13.68 -6.74 17.83
CA HIS A 45 12.75 -7.31 16.85
C HIS A 45 11.27 -7.08 17.19
N GLN A 46 10.96 -6.32 18.24
CA GLN A 46 9.59 -6.12 18.71
C GLN A 46 8.94 -4.89 18.06
N ALA A 47 7.87 -5.13 17.31
CA ALA A 47 7.00 -4.13 16.70
C ALA A 47 6.16 -3.36 17.73
N ARG A 48 5.64 -2.18 17.35
CA ARG A 48 4.60 -1.48 18.11
C ARG A 48 3.25 -2.18 17.94
N PRO A 49 2.38 -2.13 18.97
CA PRO A 49 1.01 -2.64 18.83
C PRO A 49 0.25 -1.86 17.77
N VAL A 50 -0.61 -2.57 17.04
CA VAL A 50 -1.39 -2.03 15.92
C VAL A 50 -2.87 -2.09 16.27
N HIS A 51 -3.56 -0.97 16.06
CA HIS A 51 -5.02 -0.88 16.12
C HIS A 51 -5.54 -0.36 14.78
N ILE A 52 -6.52 -1.05 14.21
CA ILE A 52 -7.13 -0.72 12.93
C ILE A 52 -8.62 -0.54 13.15
N ASN A 53 -9.17 0.59 12.72
CA ASN A 53 -10.61 0.83 12.68
C ASN A 53 -11.01 1.09 11.22
N VAL A 54 -11.68 0.14 10.60
CA VAL A 54 -12.23 0.28 9.24
C VAL A 54 -13.51 1.13 9.25
N SER A 55 -13.83 1.77 8.12
CA SER A 55 -15.02 2.61 7.95
C SER A 55 -15.10 3.79 8.94
N SER A 56 -13.98 4.48 9.15
CA SER A 56 -13.89 5.63 10.06
C SER A 56 -14.44 6.94 9.50
N LEU A 57 -14.58 7.07 8.17
CA LEU A 57 -15.09 8.26 7.47
C LEU A 57 -16.40 7.96 6.76
N SER A 58 -17.44 8.76 7.01
CA SER A 58 -18.79 8.54 6.48
C SER A 58 -18.97 8.89 5.00
N HIS A 59 -18.17 9.82 4.47
CA HIS A 59 -18.29 10.32 3.09
C HIS A 59 -17.33 9.66 2.10
N ALA A 60 -16.39 8.86 2.58
CA ALA A 60 -15.45 8.14 1.72
C ALA A 60 -16.06 6.81 1.26
N HIS A 61 -15.67 6.35 0.07
CA HIS A 61 -16.13 5.05 -0.45
C HIS A 61 -15.50 3.88 0.31
N GLY A 62 -14.30 4.09 0.85
CA GLY A 62 -13.64 3.23 1.83
C GLY A 62 -12.79 4.08 2.74
N SER A 63 -12.62 3.66 4.00
CA SER A 63 -11.74 4.38 4.91
C SER A 63 -11.18 3.49 6.01
N ALA A 64 -10.05 3.90 6.58
CA ALA A 64 -9.48 3.25 7.73
C ALA A 64 -8.70 4.24 8.59
N MET A 65 -8.78 4.07 9.91
CA MET A 65 -7.93 4.73 10.89
C MET A 65 -6.97 3.68 11.47
N VAL A 66 -5.68 3.84 11.24
CA VAL A 66 -4.64 2.95 11.75
C VAL A 66 -3.78 3.67 12.77
N ARG A 67 -3.57 3.03 13.92
CA ARG A 67 -2.64 3.47 14.96
C ARG A 67 -1.58 2.41 15.19
N VAL A 68 -0.32 2.78 14.95
CA VAL A 68 0.86 1.95 15.19
C VAL A 68 1.68 2.62 16.30
N GLY A 69 1.46 2.19 17.55
CA GLY A 69 1.96 2.89 18.73
C GLY A 69 1.49 4.35 18.81
N ASP A 70 2.40 5.30 18.62
CA ASP A 70 2.12 6.73 18.62
C ASP A 70 1.94 7.33 17.23
N THR A 71 2.26 6.59 16.17
CA THR A 71 1.96 6.99 14.78
C THR A 71 0.49 6.69 14.48
N SER A 72 -0.28 7.71 14.08
CA SER A 72 -1.71 7.60 13.75
C SER A 72 -1.97 8.14 12.34
N VAL A 73 -2.59 7.31 11.49
CA VAL A 73 -2.77 7.57 10.05
C VAL A 73 -4.20 7.27 9.61
N ILE A 74 -4.89 8.27 9.07
CA ILE A 74 -6.21 8.09 8.43
C ILE A 74 -5.98 7.87 6.95
N CYS A 75 -6.66 6.90 6.35
CA CYS A 75 -6.76 6.74 4.92
C CYS A 75 -8.23 6.81 4.47
N GLY A 76 -8.49 7.54 3.39
CA GLY A 76 -9.77 7.61 2.71
C GLY A 76 -9.60 7.29 1.23
N VAL A 77 -10.53 6.52 0.69
CA VAL A 77 -10.61 6.17 -0.74
C VAL A 77 -11.80 6.87 -1.36
N ARG A 78 -11.57 7.60 -2.44
CA ARG A 78 -12.59 8.25 -3.26
C ARG A 78 -12.54 7.69 -4.67
N GLY A 79 -13.66 7.14 -5.14
CA GLY A 79 -13.83 6.78 -6.54
C GLY A 79 -14.33 7.97 -7.35
N GLU A 80 -13.70 8.23 -8.49
CA GLU A 80 -14.16 9.14 -9.54
C GLU A 80 -14.24 8.37 -10.88
N VAL A 81 -15.03 8.89 -11.82
CA VAL A 81 -15.25 8.23 -13.11
C VAL A 81 -14.38 8.91 -14.16
N LEU A 82 -13.51 8.12 -14.80
CA LEU A 82 -12.68 8.53 -15.92
C LEU A 82 -13.29 7.99 -17.23
N PRO A 83 -13.87 8.85 -18.09
CA PRO A 83 -14.39 8.40 -19.39
C PRO A 83 -13.24 7.96 -20.30
N VAL A 84 -13.48 6.96 -21.14
CA VAL A 84 -12.49 6.43 -22.09
C VAL A 84 -11.96 7.51 -23.05
N SER A 85 -12.77 8.51 -23.39
CA SER A 85 -12.37 9.65 -24.20
C SER A 85 -11.27 10.52 -23.56
N ALA A 86 -11.15 10.50 -22.24
CA ALA A 86 -10.13 11.22 -21.49
C ALA A 86 -8.87 10.38 -21.23
N VAL A 87 -8.90 9.07 -21.54
CA VAL A 87 -7.76 8.17 -21.35
C VAL A 87 -6.76 8.36 -22.50
N PRO A 88 -5.51 8.77 -22.22
CA PRO A 88 -4.50 8.90 -23.25
C PRO A 88 -4.12 7.52 -23.79
N GLN A 89 -4.06 7.38 -25.12
CA GLN A 89 -3.64 6.13 -25.79
C GLN A 89 -4.43 4.89 -25.37
N TRP A 90 -5.74 5.05 -25.14
CA TRP A 90 -6.61 3.94 -24.79
C TRP A 90 -6.51 2.80 -25.80
N ARG A 91 -6.39 1.57 -25.27
CA ARG A 91 -6.39 0.33 -26.04
C ARG A 91 -7.64 -0.46 -25.70
N GLU A 92 -8.33 -0.93 -26.72
CA GLU A 92 -9.44 -1.84 -26.54
C GLU A 92 -8.91 -3.18 -26.01
N PRO A 93 -9.39 -3.67 -24.84
CA PRO A 93 -8.96 -4.96 -24.32
C PRO A 93 -9.46 -6.09 -25.22
N ARG A 94 -8.75 -7.22 -25.19
CA ARG A 94 -9.09 -8.37 -26.01
C ARG A 94 -10.52 -8.83 -25.73
N SER A 95 -11.24 -9.13 -26.80
CA SER A 95 -12.61 -9.61 -26.69
C SER A 95 -12.63 -10.96 -25.97
N LYS A 96 -13.73 -11.26 -25.25
CA LYS A 96 -13.91 -12.56 -24.57
C LYS A 96 -13.73 -13.74 -25.53
N ALA A 97 -14.11 -13.57 -26.80
CA ALA A 97 -13.91 -14.57 -27.85
C ALA A 97 -12.42 -14.83 -28.18
N GLU A 98 -11.57 -13.79 -28.20
CA GLU A 98 -10.11 -13.96 -28.38
C GLU A 98 -9.45 -14.60 -27.16
N LEU A 99 -9.95 -14.28 -25.96
CA LEU A 99 -9.50 -14.89 -24.71
C LEU A 99 -9.94 -16.36 -24.58
N GLU A 100 -11.08 -16.75 -25.14
CA GLU A 100 -11.56 -18.14 -25.17
C GLU A 100 -10.67 -19.06 -26.03
N ILE A 101 -10.05 -18.53 -27.09
CA ILE A 101 -9.07 -19.26 -27.91
C ILE A 101 -7.81 -19.62 -27.08
N LEU A 102 -7.50 -18.85 -26.04
CA LEU A 102 -6.29 -18.98 -25.21
C LEU A 102 -6.43 -20.00 -24.06
N GLY A 103 -7.43 -20.87 -24.04
CA GLY A 103 -7.64 -21.85 -22.98
C GLY A 103 -7.82 -21.21 -21.58
N ALA A 104 -8.24 -22.00 -20.59
CA ALA A 104 -8.55 -21.45 -19.26
C ALA A 104 -7.33 -20.81 -18.54
N GLU A 105 -6.16 -21.45 -18.63
CA GLU A 105 -4.93 -20.95 -18.00
C GLU A 105 -4.32 -19.75 -18.76
N GLY A 106 -4.37 -19.76 -20.09
CA GLY A 106 -3.87 -18.66 -20.91
C GLY A 106 -4.75 -17.42 -20.80
N ARG A 107 -6.08 -17.60 -20.69
CA ARG A 107 -7.03 -16.53 -20.39
C ARG A 107 -6.73 -15.83 -19.07
N ALA A 108 -6.63 -16.57 -17.96
CA ALA A 108 -6.39 -15.98 -16.65
C ALA A 108 -5.00 -15.30 -16.52
N ARG A 109 -4.04 -15.69 -17.37
CA ARG A 109 -2.73 -15.04 -17.46
C ARG A 109 -2.78 -13.78 -18.32
N ALA A 110 -3.51 -13.81 -19.42
CA ALA A 110 -3.72 -12.66 -20.30
C ALA A 110 -4.53 -11.56 -19.59
N GLU A 111 -5.65 -11.92 -18.95
CA GLU A 111 -6.50 -10.98 -18.20
C GLU A 111 -5.73 -10.30 -17.05
N ARG A 112 -4.92 -11.05 -16.29
CA ARG A 112 -4.08 -10.46 -15.23
C ARG A 112 -2.97 -9.57 -15.78
N GLY A 113 -2.31 -9.97 -16.87
CA GLY A 113 -1.24 -9.18 -17.47
C GLY A 113 -1.74 -7.88 -18.11
N GLU A 114 -2.86 -7.94 -18.83
CA GLU A 114 -3.52 -6.77 -19.41
C GLU A 114 -4.11 -5.88 -18.32
N GLY A 115 -4.77 -6.46 -17.31
CA GLY A 115 -5.35 -5.71 -16.19
C GLY A 115 -4.30 -4.95 -15.36
N ALA A 116 -3.20 -5.60 -14.98
CA ALA A 116 -2.12 -4.93 -14.24
C ALA A 116 -1.45 -3.81 -15.07
N GLY A 117 -1.34 -4.02 -16.39
CA GLY A 117 -0.89 -3.00 -17.34
C GLY A 117 -1.84 -1.80 -17.39
N GLU A 118 -3.14 -2.04 -17.54
CA GLU A 118 -4.17 -1.00 -17.61
C GLU A 118 -4.22 -0.12 -16.35
N LEU A 119 -4.13 -0.73 -15.16
CA LEU A 119 -4.12 0.03 -13.89
C LEU A 119 -3.02 1.08 -13.86
N ARG A 120 -1.83 0.70 -14.34
CA ARG A 120 -0.64 1.56 -14.33
C ARG A 120 -0.63 2.52 -15.51
N ASP A 121 -0.99 2.04 -16.70
CA ASP A 121 -0.93 2.85 -17.92
C ASP A 121 -2.02 3.94 -17.93
N TYR A 122 -3.14 3.72 -17.24
CA TYR A 122 -4.24 4.69 -17.11
C TYR A 122 -4.27 5.42 -15.76
N ASP A 123 -3.27 5.21 -14.89
CA ASP A 123 -3.17 5.83 -13.55
C ASP A 123 -4.48 5.72 -12.75
N LEU A 124 -5.09 4.54 -12.74
CA LEU A 124 -6.37 4.32 -12.06
C LEU A 124 -6.26 4.39 -10.53
N LEU A 125 -5.05 4.26 -9.98
CA LEU A 125 -4.78 4.35 -8.55
C LEU A 125 -3.87 5.54 -8.27
N VAL A 126 -4.41 6.55 -7.60
CA VAL A 126 -3.68 7.79 -7.29
C VAL A 126 -3.54 7.92 -5.78
N PRO A 127 -2.42 7.44 -5.20
CA PRO A 127 -2.12 7.66 -3.79
C PRO A 127 -1.59 9.08 -3.57
N ASN A 128 -2.13 9.71 -2.55
CA ASN A 128 -1.69 11.01 -2.06
C ASN A 128 -1.39 10.89 -0.57
N ILE A 129 -0.20 11.33 -0.16
CA ILE A 129 0.23 11.26 1.24
C ILE A 129 0.45 12.67 1.75
N GLU A 130 -0.37 13.04 2.72
CA GLU A 130 -0.32 14.32 3.40
C GLU A 130 0.22 14.15 4.83
N LEU A 131 1.28 14.89 5.11
CA LEU A 131 1.83 15.04 6.46
C LEU A 131 1.21 16.30 7.06
N ALA A 132 0.14 16.11 7.84
CA ALA A 132 -0.66 17.21 8.36
C ALA A 132 0.19 18.18 9.19
N THR A 133 -0.23 19.45 9.22
CA THR A 133 0.37 20.45 10.09
C THR A 133 0.20 20.03 11.56
N GLY A 134 1.29 19.97 12.31
CA GLY A 134 1.26 19.52 13.70
C GLY A 134 1.43 18.00 13.91
N CYS A 135 1.54 17.19 12.85
CA CYS A 135 1.81 15.75 13.02
C CYS A 135 3.23 15.47 13.58
N ALA A 136 4.17 16.38 13.34
CA ALA A 136 5.45 16.44 13.99
C ALA A 136 5.92 17.91 14.08
N PRO A 137 6.84 18.25 15.00
CA PRO A 137 7.31 19.63 15.18
C PRO A 137 7.94 20.26 13.92
N GLN A 138 8.42 19.43 13.00
CA GLN A 138 9.05 19.84 11.74
C GLN A 138 8.07 20.22 10.63
N PHE A 139 6.78 19.86 10.76
CA PHE A 139 5.76 20.15 9.75
C PHE A 139 4.96 21.39 10.14
N LEU A 140 5.46 22.54 9.68
CA LEU A 140 4.83 23.85 9.86
C LEU A 140 3.73 24.08 8.81
N PRO A 141 2.69 24.86 9.13
CA PRO A 141 1.66 25.21 8.17
C PRO A 141 2.19 26.07 7.02
N GLY A 142 1.69 25.82 5.81
CA GLY A 142 2.01 26.61 4.61
C GLY A 142 3.34 26.27 3.94
N VAL A 143 4.05 25.23 4.38
CA VAL A 143 5.29 24.75 3.75
C VAL A 143 4.95 23.87 2.54
N PRO A 144 5.70 23.95 1.43
CA PRO A 144 5.52 23.03 0.30
C PRO A 144 5.70 21.55 0.72
N PRO A 145 5.18 20.61 -0.08
CA PRO A 145 5.27 19.18 0.24
C PRO A 145 6.73 18.76 0.41
N THR A 146 7.03 18.15 1.55
CA THR A 146 8.39 17.72 1.89
C THR A 146 8.89 16.59 1.00
N THR A 147 10.21 16.44 0.89
CA THR A 147 10.84 15.34 0.15
C THR A 147 10.40 13.97 0.70
N LEU A 148 10.16 13.87 2.00
CA LEU A 148 9.67 12.65 2.65
C LEU A 148 8.26 12.30 2.17
N ALA A 149 7.33 13.27 2.13
CA ALA A 149 5.97 13.04 1.61
C ALA A 149 5.99 12.59 0.15
N GLN A 150 6.79 13.25 -0.70
CA GLN A 150 6.94 12.90 -2.11
C GLN A 150 7.53 11.49 -2.29
N THR A 151 8.61 11.18 -1.56
CA THR A 151 9.27 9.86 -1.63
C THR A 151 8.35 8.76 -1.17
N LEU A 152 7.59 8.97 -0.08
CA LEU A 152 6.62 8.00 0.40
C LEU A 152 5.49 7.79 -0.61
N SER A 153 4.96 8.86 -1.20
CA SER A 153 3.91 8.76 -2.22
C SER A 153 4.39 7.93 -3.42
N THR A 154 5.58 8.21 -3.96
CA THR A 154 6.16 7.44 -5.07
C THR A 154 6.42 5.98 -4.70
N ARG A 155 6.90 5.70 -3.47
CA ARG A 155 7.12 4.33 -2.99
C ARG A 155 5.81 3.56 -2.85
N VAL A 156 4.77 4.18 -2.30
CA VAL A 156 3.44 3.59 -2.17
C VAL A 156 2.83 3.34 -3.55
N TYR A 157 2.89 4.31 -4.46
CA TYR A 157 2.44 4.16 -5.84
C TYR A 157 3.12 2.96 -6.53
N SER A 158 4.45 2.88 -6.44
CA SER A 158 5.21 1.76 -7.01
C SER A 158 4.81 0.41 -6.40
N LEU A 159 4.50 0.38 -5.10
CA LEU A 159 4.08 -0.84 -4.42
C LEU A 159 2.63 -1.23 -4.76
N LEU A 160 1.72 -0.27 -4.91
CA LEU A 160 0.34 -0.52 -5.35
C LEU A 160 0.31 -1.22 -6.72
N HIS A 161 1.10 -0.73 -7.68
CA HIS A 161 1.15 -1.29 -9.03
C HIS A 161 1.97 -2.57 -9.16
N SER A 162 2.86 -2.88 -8.20
CA SER A 162 3.64 -4.15 -8.22
C SER A 162 3.02 -5.25 -7.38
N ALA A 163 2.13 -4.90 -6.45
CA ALA A 163 1.45 -5.87 -5.59
C ALA A 163 0.27 -6.55 -6.29
N ASP A 164 -0.26 -6.00 -7.39
CA ASP A 164 -1.43 -6.50 -8.13
C ASP A 164 -2.62 -6.77 -7.20
N LEU A 165 -2.92 -5.80 -6.32
CA LEU A 165 -3.96 -5.91 -5.30
C LEU A 165 -5.38 -5.92 -5.89
N LEU A 166 -5.56 -5.26 -7.03
CA LEU A 166 -6.85 -4.96 -7.64
C LEU A 166 -6.85 -5.40 -9.10
N ASP A 167 -7.95 -6.02 -9.52
CA ASP A 167 -8.16 -6.36 -10.92
C ASP A 167 -8.81 -5.19 -11.66
N ALA A 168 -8.30 -4.85 -12.86
CA ALA A 168 -8.85 -3.79 -13.71
C ALA A 168 -10.33 -4.00 -14.04
N GLU A 169 -10.76 -5.25 -14.08
CA GLU A 169 -12.14 -5.62 -14.41
C GLU A 169 -13.17 -5.07 -13.44
N ASP A 170 -12.81 -4.95 -12.16
CA ASP A 170 -13.69 -4.37 -11.14
C ASP A 170 -13.87 -2.86 -11.31
N LEU A 171 -12.93 -2.20 -11.99
CA LEU A 171 -12.95 -0.75 -12.25
C LEU A 171 -13.58 -0.42 -13.62
N ARG A 172 -13.75 -1.38 -14.52
CA ARG A 172 -14.34 -1.16 -15.86
C ARG A 172 -15.85 -0.94 -15.78
N ILE A 173 -16.32 0.12 -16.42
CA ILE A 173 -17.75 0.43 -16.58
C ILE A 173 -18.17 0.03 -17.99
N TRP A 174 -18.95 -1.04 -18.06
CA TRP A 174 -19.45 -1.63 -19.31
C TRP A 174 -20.75 -0.98 -19.75
N HIS A 175 -20.90 -0.81 -21.05
CA HIS A 175 -22.15 -0.48 -21.71
C HIS A 175 -22.49 -1.57 -22.72
N THR A 176 -23.68 -2.15 -22.58
CA THR A 176 -24.25 -3.00 -23.63
C THR A 176 -25.32 -2.17 -24.33
N PRO A 177 -25.09 -1.73 -25.58
CA PRO A 177 -26.10 -0.97 -26.29
C PRO A 177 -27.38 -1.81 -26.44
N PRO A 178 -28.57 -1.22 -26.27
CA PRO A 178 -29.82 -1.94 -26.44
C PRO A 178 -29.92 -2.47 -27.88
N ARG A 179 -30.46 -3.68 -28.03
CA ARG A 179 -30.81 -4.23 -29.34
C ARG A 179 -31.88 -3.33 -29.96
N LEU A 180 -31.69 -2.94 -31.22
CA LEU A 180 -32.56 -2.03 -31.97
C LEU A 180 -33.96 -2.60 -32.30
N ASP A 181 -34.32 -3.80 -31.84
CA ASP A 181 -35.56 -4.50 -32.25
C ASP A 181 -36.71 -4.46 -31.23
N ASP A 182 -36.52 -3.90 -30.02
CA ASP A 182 -37.58 -3.92 -28.99
C ASP A 182 -38.24 -2.53 -28.85
N GLY A 183 -39.13 -2.23 -29.81
CA GLY A 183 -39.77 -0.92 -29.92
C GLY A 183 -40.99 -0.79 -30.85
N GLY A 184 -41.87 -1.79 -30.92
CA GLY A 184 -43.34 -1.64 -31.07
C GLY A 184 -43.96 -1.24 -32.44
N ASP A 185 -44.64 -2.22 -33.06
CA ASP A 185 -45.81 -2.16 -33.95
C ASP A 185 -45.93 -1.03 -35.01
N ASP A 186 -45.63 -1.35 -36.28
CA ASP A 186 -46.65 -1.47 -37.34
C ASP A 186 -46.06 -1.95 -38.68
N GLU A 187 -46.87 -2.73 -39.40
CA GLU A 187 -46.72 -3.23 -40.78
C GLU A 187 -45.80 -4.45 -41.04
N LYS A 188 -46.46 -5.62 -41.09
CA LYS A 188 -46.00 -6.76 -41.90
C LYS A 188 -45.78 -6.30 -43.35
N MET A 189 -44.54 -6.22 -43.79
CA MET A 189 -44.19 -6.41 -45.19
C MET A 189 -43.33 -7.67 -45.29
N GLU A 190 -43.91 -8.71 -45.88
CA GLU A 190 -43.21 -9.92 -46.28
C GLU A 190 -42.15 -9.54 -47.32
N GLY A 191 -40.89 -9.66 -46.92
CA GLY A 191 -39.73 -9.54 -47.78
C GLY A 191 -38.64 -10.42 -47.23
N GLU A 192 -38.52 -11.64 -47.78
CA GLU A 192 -37.38 -12.51 -47.56
C GLU A 192 -36.09 -11.77 -47.98
N VAL A 193 -35.26 -11.43 -47.00
CA VAL A 193 -33.82 -11.25 -47.21
C VAL A 193 -33.11 -12.11 -46.19
N GLU A 194 -32.62 -13.24 -46.67
CA GLU A 194 -31.68 -14.12 -45.99
C GLU A 194 -30.43 -13.34 -45.56
N GLY A 195 -29.98 -13.58 -44.32
CA GLY A 195 -28.67 -13.14 -43.85
C GLY A 195 -28.65 -12.01 -42.82
N ALA A 196 -29.43 -12.11 -41.74
CA ALA A 196 -29.16 -11.35 -40.52
C ALA A 196 -28.24 -12.20 -39.64
N ASP A 197 -26.92 -12.00 -39.79
CA ASP A 197 -25.98 -12.42 -38.75
C ASP A 197 -26.48 -11.82 -37.43
N ASP A 198 -26.74 -12.70 -36.47
CA ASP A 198 -27.17 -12.41 -35.11
C ASP A 198 -26.05 -11.60 -34.42
N ALA A 199 -25.99 -10.29 -34.73
CA ALA A 199 -24.99 -9.38 -34.24
C ALA A 199 -25.28 -9.11 -32.77
N VAL A 200 -24.87 -10.04 -31.91
CA VAL A 200 -24.74 -9.82 -30.47
C VAL A 200 -23.82 -8.61 -30.32
N LEU A 201 -24.42 -7.44 -30.11
CA LEU A 201 -23.72 -6.18 -29.92
C LEU A 201 -22.70 -6.37 -28.79
N LYS A 202 -21.42 -6.17 -29.12
CA LYS A 202 -20.31 -6.41 -28.19
C LYS A 202 -20.41 -5.39 -27.04
N PRO A 203 -20.25 -5.81 -25.78
CA PRO A 203 -20.20 -4.87 -24.67
C PRO A 203 -18.95 -4.01 -24.80
N GLU A 204 -19.13 -2.68 -24.81
CA GLU A 204 -18.04 -1.71 -24.91
C GLU A 204 -17.71 -1.14 -23.54
N ILE A 205 -16.43 -0.85 -23.30
CA ILE A 205 -16.01 -0.10 -22.12
C ILE A 205 -16.14 1.38 -22.44
N LYS A 206 -16.89 2.11 -21.61
CA LYS A 206 -17.08 3.56 -21.79
C LYS A 206 -16.35 4.40 -20.75
N ALA A 207 -16.07 3.83 -19.59
CA ALA A 207 -15.35 4.53 -18.52
C ALA A 207 -14.64 3.55 -17.57
N TYR A 208 -13.73 4.10 -16.78
CA TYR A 208 -13.04 3.43 -15.68
C TYR A 208 -13.31 4.16 -14.36
N TRP A 209 -13.26 3.42 -13.26
CA TRP A 209 -13.16 4.01 -11.92
C TRP A 209 -11.70 4.35 -11.61
N THR A 210 -11.45 5.60 -11.28
CA THR A 210 -10.17 6.08 -10.73
C THR A 210 -10.31 6.21 -9.22
N LEU A 211 -9.43 5.55 -8.46
CA LEU A 211 -9.41 5.58 -7.01
C LEU A 211 -8.33 6.56 -6.53
N TYR A 212 -8.78 7.66 -5.94
CA TYR A 212 -7.95 8.57 -5.18
C TYR A 212 -7.82 8.06 -3.75
N ILE A 213 -6.60 7.80 -3.32
CA ILE A 213 -6.28 7.25 -2.01
C ILE A 213 -5.56 8.33 -1.22
N ASP A 214 -6.30 9.05 -0.39
CA ASP A 214 -5.76 10.11 0.46
C ASP A 214 -5.34 9.53 1.80
N VAL A 215 -4.08 9.73 2.17
CA VAL A 215 -3.49 9.28 3.43
C VAL A 215 -3.04 10.48 4.24
N LEU A 216 -3.63 10.69 5.40
CA LEU A 216 -3.34 11.80 6.30
C LEU A 216 -2.69 11.30 7.60
N PHE A 217 -1.49 11.79 7.88
CA PHE A 217 -0.82 11.53 9.16
C PHE A 217 -1.30 12.52 10.23
N ILE A 218 -1.95 12.03 11.29
CA ILE A 218 -2.34 12.85 12.45
C ILE A 218 -1.17 13.00 13.40
N SER A 219 -0.52 11.88 13.71
CA SER A 219 0.63 11.81 14.59
C SER A 219 1.70 11.01 13.89
N PHE A 220 2.91 11.56 13.83
CA PHE A 220 4.04 10.90 13.24
C PHE A 220 5.03 10.57 14.36
N ASP A 221 5.44 9.31 14.48
CA ASP A 221 6.48 8.88 15.43
C ASP A 221 7.41 7.83 14.82
N GLY A 222 7.83 8.03 13.57
CA GLY A 222 8.73 7.13 12.85
C GLY A 222 8.04 5.96 12.17
N ASN A 223 8.75 5.35 11.22
CA ASN A 223 8.27 4.33 10.28
C ASN A 223 6.95 4.71 9.58
N PRO A 224 6.94 5.79 8.78
CA PRO A 224 5.71 6.26 8.14
C PRO A 224 5.23 5.32 7.03
N PHE A 225 6.15 4.64 6.34
CA PHE A 225 5.82 3.80 5.19
C PHE A 225 4.91 2.62 5.58
N ASP A 226 5.26 1.87 6.62
CA ASP A 226 4.47 0.71 7.05
C ASP A 226 3.09 1.14 7.55
N ALA A 227 3.02 2.25 8.31
CA ALA A 227 1.77 2.78 8.83
C ALA A 227 0.82 3.26 7.71
N ALA A 228 1.36 3.98 6.71
CA ALA A 228 0.59 4.38 5.53
C ALA A 228 0.12 3.16 4.73
N TRP A 229 1.00 2.20 4.49
CA TRP A 229 0.68 1.03 3.69
C TRP A 229 -0.46 0.19 4.30
N VAL A 230 -0.41 -0.05 5.61
CA VAL A 230 -1.47 -0.76 6.32
C VAL A 230 -2.79 0.01 6.28
N ALA A 231 -2.75 1.33 6.42
CA ALA A 231 -3.95 2.16 6.32
C ALA A 231 -4.60 2.08 4.93
N ILE A 232 -3.78 2.10 3.87
CA ILE A 232 -4.26 1.94 2.49
C ILE A 232 -4.90 0.58 2.28
N LEU A 233 -4.25 -0.50 2.70
CA LEU A 233 -4.81 -1.85 2.56
C LEU A 233 -6.14 -2.02 3.30
N ALA A 234 -6.23 -1.49 4.52
CA ALA A 234 -7.45 -1.51 5.31
C ALA A 234 -8.57 -0.71 4.62
N ALA A 235 -8.26 0.47 4.09
CA ALA A 235 -9.23 1.32 3.41
C ALA A 235 -9.69 0.73 2.06
N LEU A 236 -8.77 0.16 1.27
CA LEU A 236 -9.09 -0.51 0.01
C LEU A 236 -10.01 -1.71 0.22
N ARG A 237 -9.82 -2.48 1.30
CA ARG A 237 -10.69 -3.62 1.65
C ARG A 237 -12.09 -3.23 2.09
N ASP A 238 -12.24 -2.05 2.70
CA ASP A 238 -13.54 -1.49 3.05
C ASP A 238 -14.25 -0.80 1.86
N THR A 239 -13.53 -0.59 0.74
CA THR A 239 -14.03 0.24 -0.36
C THR A 239 -15.23 -0.40 -1.06
N LYS A 240 -16.33 0.36 -1.10
CA LYS A 240 -17.58 0.01 -1.81
C LYS A 240 -17.89 1.09 -2.83
N LEU A 241 -17.86 0.72 -4.10
CA LEU A 241 -18.16 1.63 -5.20
C LEU A 241 -19.64 1.55 -5.56
N PRO A 242 -20.32 2.67 -5.85
CA PRO A 242 -21.68 2.63 -6.34
C PRO A 242 -21.73 1.95 -7.71
N LYS A 243 -22.83 1.27 -8.00
CA LYS A 243 -23.03 0.69 -9.32
C LYS A 243 -23.13 1.82 -10.35
N ALA A 244 -22.18 1.84 -11.29
CA ALA A 244 -22.14 2.76 -12.41
C ALA A 244 -22.59 2.08 -13.70
N TRP A 245 -23.35 2.80 -14.52
CA TRP A 245 -23.68 2.40 -15.89
C TRP A 245 -23.59 3.62 -16.81
N TRP A 246 -23.34 3.36 -18.09
CA TRP A 246 -23.38 4.38 -19.12
C TRP A 246 -24.82 4.64 -19.54
N ASP A 247 -25.23 5.90 -19.57
CA ASP A 247 -26.49 6.34 -20.15
C ASP A 247 -26.20 6.90 -21.56
N ALA A 248 -26.75 6.25 -22.59
CA ALA A 248 -26.56 6.64 -23.98
C ALA A 248 -27.24 7.98 -24.32
N ASP A 249 -28.35 8.31 -23.66
CA ASP A 249 -29.11 9.53 -23.95
C ASP A 249 -28.41 10.79 -23.43
N ARG A 250 -27.67 10.63 -22.33
CA ARG A 250 -26.97 11.73 -21.64
C ARG A 250 -25.48 11.77 -21.91
N GLU A 251 -24.96 10.79 -22.65
CA GLU A 251 -23.53 10.58 -22.90
C GLU A 251 -22.68 10.69 -21.63
N MET A 252 -23.19 10.18 -20.50
CA MET A 252 -22.51 10.25 -19.21
C MET A 252 -22.74 9.00 -18.39
N VAL A 253 -21.80 8.75 -17.46
CA VAL A 253 -21.95 7.67 -16.48
C VAL A 253 -22.84 8.13 -15.34
N LEU A 254 -23.87 7.34 -15.04
CA LEU A 254 -24.74 7.53 -13.89
C LEU A 254 -24.40 6.50 -12.81
N CYS A 255 -24.49 6.94 -11.55
CA CYS A 255 -24.23 6.10 -10.38
C CYS A 255 -25.53 5.88 -9.60
N SER A 256 -25.73 4.64 -9.14
CA SER A 256 -26.81 4.32 -8.20
C SER A 256 -26.51 4.92 -6.83
N ARG A 257 -27.55 5.40 -6.15
CA ARG A 257 -27.44 5.87 -4.75
C ARG A 257 -27.58 4.75 -3.72
N SER A 258 -28.19 3.63 -4.10
CA SER A 258 -28.56 2.54 -3.19
C SER A 258 -27.74 1.26 -3.41
N GLU A 259 -27.36 0.98 -4.66
CA GLU A 259 -26.60 -0.23 -5.00
C GLU A 259 -25.09 0.06 -4.95
N THR A 260 -24.39 -0.69 -4.11
CA THR A 260 -22.93 -0.63 -4.00
C THR A 260 -22.33 -2.02 -4.22
N ARG A 261 -21.15 -2.05 -4.84
CA ARG A 261 -20.36 -3.24 -5.08
C ARG A 261 -19.05 -3.13 -4.28
N PRO A 262 -18.71 -4.10 -3.42
CA PRO A 262 -17.42 -4.13 -2.76
C PRO A 262 -16.31 -4.46 -3.78
N LEU A 263 -15.15 -3.86 -3.58
CA LEU A 263 -13.96 -4.09 -4.40
C LEU A 263 -13.30 -5.44 -4.04
N SER A 264 -12.91 -6.25 -5.02
CA SER A 264 -12.21 -7.50 -4.74
C SER A 264 -10.70 -7.25 -4.56
N VAL A 265 -10.28 -7.11 -3.30
CA VAL A 265 -8.86 -6.94 -2.97
C VAL A 265 -8.21 -8.31 -2.80
N SER A 266 -7.30 -8.66 -3.71
CA SER A 266 -6.52 -9.89 -3.62
C SER A 266 -5.30 -9.70 -2.71
N GLY A 267 -4.99 -10.72 -1.91
CA GLY A 267 -3.77 -10.71 -1.10
C GLY A 267 -3.81 -9.86 0.18
N LEU A 268 -2.68 -9.91 0.91
CA LEU A 268 -2.35 -9.05 2.05
C LEU A 268 -0.83 -8.81 2.09
N PRO A 269 -0.27 -8.01 1.18
CA PRO A 269 1.14 -7.66 1.24
C PRO A 269 1.37 -6.73 2.44
N ILE A 270 2.17 -7.12 3.42
CA ILE A 270 2.48 -6.30 4.59
C ILE A 270 3.92 -5.83 4.48
N ALA A 271 4.12 -4.52 4.59
CA ALA A 271 5.43 -3.90 4.67
C ALA A 271 5.96 -3.99 6.11
N CYS A 272 7.21 -4.43 6.24
CA CYS A 272 7.95 -4.47 7.48
C CYS A 272 9.28 -3.77 7.27
N THR A 273 9.44 -2.62 7.91
CA THR A 273 10.66 -1.82 7.87
C THR A 273 11.52 -2.08 9.11
N ALA A 274 12.81 -2.30 8.89
CA ALA A 274 13.83 -2.33 9.93
C ALA A 274 14.92 -1.31 9.63
N ALA A 275 15.35 -0.59 10.65
CA ALA A 275 16.53 0.25 10.62
C ALA A 275 17.74 -0.56 11.09
N VAL A 276 18.89 -0.38 10.43
CA VAL A 276 20.13 -1.03 10.83
C VAL A 276 20.99 -0.01 11.57
N LEU A 277 21.23 -0.28 12.85
CA LEU A 277 22.16 0.50 13.65
C LEU A 277 23.56 -0.10 13.54
N ASN A 278 24.52 0.77 13.24
CA ASN A 278 25.93 0.42 13.11
C ASN A 278 26.72 0.91 14.32
N GLU A 279 27.65 0.10 14.77
CA GLU A 279 28.75 0.52 15.65
C GLU A 279 29.79 1.28 14.80
N LYS A 280 29.66 2.62 14.61
CA LYS A 280 30.73 3.47 14.02
C LYS A 280 31.83 3.71 15.08
N GLU A 281 33.14 3.84 14.82
CA GLU A 281 33.90 4.34 13.67
C GLU A 281 35.37 3.84 13.79
N THR A 282 35.68 2.59 13.45
CA THR A 282 37.08 2.18 13.20
C THR A 282 37.25 1.97 11.72
N GLU A 283 38.28 2.61 11.13
CA GLU A 283 38.66 2.62 9.70
C GLU A 283 38.87 1.23 9.06
N THR A 284 38.62 0.15 9.79
CA THR A 284 38.66 -1.23 9.30
C THR A 284 37.27 -1.64 8.82
N ALA A 285 37.03 -1.41 7.53
CA ALA A 285 35.88 -1.91 6.80
C ALA A 285 35.71 -3.43 7.01
N GLY A 286 34.68 -3.84 7.78
CA GLY A 286 34.12 -5.19 7.67
C GLY A 286 33.69 -5.94 8.93
N GLN A 287 33.97 -5.47 10.16
CA GLN A 287 33.69 -6.25 11.39
C GLN A 287 33.02 -5.46 12.54
N GLY A 288 32.21 -4.45 12.25
CA GLY A 288 31.33 -3.85 13.26
C GLY A 288 30.07 -4.70 13.47
N ASN A 289 29.67 -4.95 14.71
CA ASN A 289 28.37 -5.57 15.00
C ASN A 289 27.25 -4.63 14.52
N SER A 290 26.18 -5.22 13.99
CA SER A 290 25.00 -4.48 13.53
C SER A 290 23.75 -5.00 14.20
N TRP A 291 22.85 -4.10 14.56
CA TRP A 291 21.55 -4.44 15.13
C TRP A 291 20.45 -4.02 14.17
N ALA A 292 19.59 -4.97 13.79
CA ALA A 292 18.38 -4.69 13.04
C ALA A 292 17.24 -4.35 14.02
N LEU A 293 16.82 -3.09 14.01
CA LEU A 293 15.72 -2.55 14.79
C LEU A 293 14.46 -2.55 13.94
N VAL A 294 13.51 -3.42 14.28
CA VAL A 294 12.24 -3.53 13.56
C VAL A 294 11.32 -2.41 14.03
N ASP A 295 10.67 -1.73 13.08
CA ASP A 295 9.77 -0.60 13.35
C ASP A 295 10.44 0.50 14.17
N PRO A 296 11.37 1.24 13.52
CA PRO A 296 12.11 2.31 14.18
C PRO A 296 11.17 3.42 14.63
N ASP A 297 11.45 3.96 15.80
CA ASP A 297 10.83 5.21 16.25
C ASP A 297 11.56 6.41 15.65
N ARG A 298 10.99 7.60 15.77
CA ARG A 298 11.56 8.84 15.21
C ARG A 298 13.05 9.05 15.56
N LEU A 299 13.41 8.79 16.81
CA LEU A 299 14.80 8.95 17.27
C LEU A 299 15.73 7.98 16.53
N GLU A 300 15.32 6.72 16.39
CA GLU A 300 16.14 5.69 15.74
C GLU A 300 16.24 5.91 14.23
N GLU A 301 15.16 6.37 13.60
CA GLU A 301 15.16 6.76 12.18
C GLU A 301 16.14 7.92 11.91
N GLY A 302 16.30 8.85 12.86
CA GLY A 302 17.30 9.92 12.76
C GLY A 302 18.74 9.48 13.04
N LEU A 303 18.94 8.35 13.73
CA LEU A 303 20.26 7.82 14.09
C LEU A 303 20.78 6.78 13.09
N CYS A 304 19.87 6.04 12.46
CA CYS A 304 20.20 4.99 11.53
C CYS A 304 20.26 5.55 10.10
N GLU A 305 21.42 5.45 9.47
CA GLU A 305 21.60 5.82 8.06
C GLU A 305 21.09 4.74 7.10
N GLU A 306 20.75 3.56 7.63
CA GLU A 306 20.37 2.38 6.85
C GLU A 306 19.00 1.88 7.26
N SER A 307 18.16 1.59 6.27
CA SER A 307 16.84 1.02 6.46
C SER A 307 16.49 0.03 5.35
N ILE A 308 15.74 -0.98 5.71
CA ILE A 308 15.32 -2.07 4.84
C ILE A 308 13.83 -2.24 5.04
N THR A 309 13.09 -2.23 3.95
CA THR A 309 11.67 -2.55 3.94
C THR A 309 11.47 -3.84 3.15
N VAL A 310 10.90 -4.84 3.79
CA VAL A 310 10.50 -6.11 3.16
C VAL A 310 8.98 -6.15 3.10
N VAL A 311 8.43 -6.45 1.92
CA VAL A 311 6.99 -6.61 1.73
C VAL A 311 6.69 -8.10 1.53
N VAL A 312 5.90 -8.67 2.45
CA VAL A 312 5.56 -10.10 2.46
C VAL A 312 4.06 -10.28 2.32
N ASP A 313 3.65 -11.17 1.44
CA ASP A 313 2.26 -11.58 1.24
C ASP A 313 2.14 -13.08 1.54
N LYS A 314 1.31 -13.44 2.52
CA LYS A 314 1.04 -14.83 2.94
C LYS A 314 -0.41 -15.24 2.67
N SER A 315 -1.09 -14.56 1.76
CA SER A 315 -2.47 -14.88 1.39
C SER A 315 -2.67 -16.30 0.85
N ASN A 316 -1.71 -16.83 0.11
CA ASN A 316 -1.77 -18.16 -0.52
C ASN A 316 -1.10 -19.29 0.30
N GLY A 317 -0.92 -19.10 1.61
CA GLY A 317 -0.28 -20.06 2.51
C GLY A 317 1.25 -19.96 2.54
N ASP A 318 1.89 -19.80 1.38
CA ASP A 318 3.33 -19.56 1.27
C ASP A 318 3.66 -18.07 1.39
N ALA A 319 4.72 -17.74 2.15
CA ALA A 319 5.24 -16.38 2.25
C ALA A 319 5.93 -15.99 0.94
N ARG A 320 5.30 -15.10 0.17
CA ARG A 320 5.86 -14.53 -1.06
C ARG A 320 6.36 -13.13 -0.80
N ILE A 321 7.59 -12.86 -1.22
CA ILE A 321 8.18 -11.52 -1.16
C ILE A 321 7.69 -10.74 -2.39
N ARG A 322 6.99 -9.63 -2.18
CA ARG A 322 6.55 -8.74 -3.26
C ARG A 322 7.60 -7.70 -3.61
N GLY A 323 8.38 -7.26 -2.63
CA GLY A 323 9.45 -6.30 -2.85
C GLY A 323 10.39 -6.22 -1.66
N ILE A 324 11.65 -5.90 -1.96
CA ILE A 324 12.65 -5.55 -0.96
C ILE A 324 13.22 -4.20 -1.39
N SER A 325 13.08 -3.20 -0.52
CA SER A 325 13.69 -1.90 -0.70
C SER A 325 14.76 -1.72 0.36
N LYS A 326 15.95 -1.30 -0.05
CA LYS A 326 17.06 -1.05 0.84
C LYS A 326 17.61 0.33 0.55
N SER A 327 17.72 1.14 1.59
CA SER A 327 18.38 2.43 1.60
C SER A 327 19.58 2.33 2.54
N GLY A 328 20.79 2.60 2.05
CA GLY A 328 22.03 2.50 2.83
C GLY A 328 23.21 2.01 2.01
N GLY A 329 24.40 2.00 2.62
CA GLY A 329 25.68 1.73 1.94
C GLY A 329 26.31 0.36 2.24
N ARG A 330 25.90 -0.33 3.30
CA ARG A 330 26.49 -1.61 3.74
C ARG A 330 25.92 -2.79 2.95
N VAL A 331 26.66 -3.88 2.83
CA VAL A 331 26.17 -5.16 2.29
C VAL A 331 25.45 -5.93 3.40
N LEU A 332 24.20 -6.34 3.17
CA LEU A 332 23.51 -7.23 4.11
C LEU A 332 23.76 -8.69 3.73
N GLY A 333 23.99 -9.50 4.74
CA GLY A 333 24.15 -10.94 4.58
C GLY A 333 22.82 -11.64 4.28
N PRO A 334 22.83 -12.78 3.59
CA PRO A 334 21.63 -13.58 3.35
C PRO A 334 21.01 -14.14 4.64
N LYS A 335 21.76 -14.22 5.75
CA LYS A 335 21.24 -14.65 7.06
C LYS A 335 20.31 -13.60 7.66
N GLU A 336 20.74 -12.34 7.68
CA GLU A 336 19.98 -11.20 8.20
C GLU A 336 18.68 -11.00 7.43
N ILE A 337 18.71 -11.18 6.10
CA ILE A 337 17.50 -11.12 5.28
C ILE A 337 16.50 -12.22 5.67
N ARG A 338 16.96 -13.46 5.92
CA ARG A 338 16.08 -14.56 6.36
C ARG A 338 15.48 -14.29 7.74
N GLU A 339 16.25 -13.73 8.67
CA GLU A 339 15.74 -13.34 9.98
C GLU A 339 14.66 -12.26 9.85
N MET A 340 14.90 -11.26 9.00
CA MET A 340 13.91 -10.23 8.68
C MET A 340 12.63 -10.80 8.06
N LEU A 341 12.74 -11.82 7.21
CA LEU A 341 11.61 -12.54 6.65
C LEU A 341 10.78 -13.25 7.72
N GLN A 342 11.42 -13.95 8.66
CA GLN A 342 10.73 -14.61 9.76
C GLN A 342 9.96 -13.62 10.64
N ILE A 343 10.56 -12.45 10.91
CA ILE A 343 9.91 -11.39 11.66
C ILE A 343 8.73 -10.80 10.87
N ALA A 344 8.91 -10.58 9.57
CA ALA A 344 7.85 -10.09 8.70
C ALA A 344 6.66 -11.06 8.61
N GLU A 345 6.91 -12.37 8.61
CA GLU A 345 5.87 -13.39 8.68
C GLU A 345 5.08 -13.36 9.99
N GLY A 346 5.77 -13.21 11.13
CA GLY A 346 5.13 -13.04 12.43
C GLY A 346 4.24 -11.79 12.44
N ARG A 347 4.79 -10.67 11.97
CA ARG A 347 4.06 -9.40 11.87
C ARG A 347 2.86 -9.47 10.94
N TRP A 348 2.95 -10.23 9.83
CA TRP A 348 1.82 -10.47 8.95
C TRP A 348 0.62 -11.10 9.68
N THR A 349 0.88 -12.06 10.57
CA THR A 349 -0.19 -12.70 11.36
C THR A 349 -0.82 -11.75 12.38
N GLU A 350 -0.03 -10.87 13.01
CA GLU A 350 -0.51 -9.85 13.94
C GLU A 350 -1.46 -8.87 13.25
N PHE A 351 -1.05 -8.33 12.10
CA PHE A 351 -1.86 -7.41 11.31
C PHE A 351 -3.13 -8.07 10.77
N ARG A 352 -3.05 -9.31 10.28
CA ARG A 352 -4.23 -10.05 9.84
C ARG A 352 -5.24 -10.21 10.98
N THR A 353 -4.76 -10.42 12.21
CA THR A 353 -5.61 -10.50 13.39
C THR A 353 -6.20 -9.14 13.73
N ALA A 354 -5.40 -8.07 13.69
CA ALA A 354 -5.85 -6.70 13.95
C ALA A 354 -6.85 -6.17 12.91
N LEU A 355 -6.80 -6.67 11.66
CA LEU A 355 -7.74 -6.30 10.61
C LEU A 355 -9.07 -7.09 10.70
N ALA A 356 -9.09 -8.20 11.43
CA ALA A 356 -10.26 -9.04 11.65
C ALA A 356 -10.96 -8.73 12.99
N ALA A 357 -10.30 -7.99 13.88
CA ALA A 357 -10.83 -7.47 15.13
C ALA A 357 -11.64 -6.20 14.86
#